data_AF-A0ABD0QTY1-F1
#
_entry.id   AF-A0ABD0QTY1-F1
#
_cell.length_a   1.000
_cell.length_b   1.000
_cell.length_c   1.000
_cell.angle_alpha   90.00
_cell.angle_beta   90.00
_cell.angle_gamma   90.00
#
_symmetry.space_group_name_H-M   'P 1'
#
loop_
_entity.id
_entity.type
_entity.pdbx_description
1 polymer ?
#
loop_
_entity_poly.entity_id
_entity_poly.type
_entity_poly.pdbx_seq_one_letter_code
_entity_poly.pdbx_strand_id
1 'polypeptide(L)' 'MCLCSYRKTLKKAHKEEIEKYDVVLCTCSTALKPEILAVMDFHQIIIDECAMATEPEAFIPLVSYNPKQ' A
#
# COMPACT_ATOMS: atom_id res chain seq x y z
N MET A 1 20.09 -10.78 -19.19
CA MET A 1 19.68 -10.29 -17.86
C MET A 1 18.59 -11.22 -17.33
N CYS A 2 18.75 -11.85 -16.17
CA CYS A 2 17.78 -12.84 -15.67
C CYS A 2 16.53 -12.15 -15.08
N LEU A 3 15.34 -12.69 -15.33
CA LEU A 3 14.04 -12.20 -14.84
C LEU A 3 14.00 -11.99 -13.31
N CYS A 4 14.71 -12.84 -12.56
CA CYS A 4 14.83 -12.70 -11.11
C CYS A 4 15.57 -11.42 -10.70
N SER A 5 16.63 -11.05 -11.41
CA SER A 5 17.40 -9.83 -11.12
C SER A 5 16.57 -8.58 -11.42
N TYR A 6 15.83 -8.58 -12.53
CA TYR A 6 14.94 -7.47 -12.89
C TYR A 6 13.85 -7.23 -11.82
N ARG A 7 13.14 -8.29 -11.41
CA ARG A 7 12.09 -8.18 -10.38
C ARG A 7 12.63 -7.70 -9.03
N LYS A 8 13.85 -8.12 -8.66
CA LYS A 8 14.51 -7.64 -7.43
C LYS A 8 14.82 -6.15 -7.52
N THR A 9 15.38 -5.69 -8.64
CA THR A 9 15.67 -4.27 -8.85
C THR A 9 14.41 -3.42 -8.81
N LEU A 10 13.33 -3.85 -9.47
CA LEU A 10 12.04 -3.16 -9.42
C LEU A 10 11.48 -3.05 -8.01
N LYS A 11 11.45 -4.14 -7.26
CA LYS A 11 10.96 -4.13 -5.87
C LYS A 11 11.76 -3.19 -4.98
N LYS A 12 13.09 -3.19 -5.14
CA LYS A 12 13.98 -2.29 -4.40
C LYS A 12 13.68 -0.82 -4.76
N ALA A 13 13.58 -0.50 -6.05
CA ALA A 13 13.28 0.85 -6.50
C ALA A 13 11.91 1.34 -6.01
N HIS A 14 10.87 0.50 -6.08
CA HIS A 14 9.55 0.85 -5.55
C HIS A 14 9.57 1.14 -4.05
N LYS A 15 10.27 0.30 -3.28
CA LYS A 15 10.41 0.51 -1.83
C LYS A 15 11.09 1.84 -1.52
N GLU A 16 12.25 2.09 -2.13
CA GLU A 16 13.01 3.34 -1.94
C GLU A 16 12.21 4.58 -2.35
N GLU A 17 11.35 4.46 -3.35
CA GLU A 17 10.51 5.58 -3.80
C GLU A 17 9.37 5.87 -2.83
N ILE A 18 8.67 4.83 -2.38
CA ILE A 18 7.55 4.95 -1.43
C ILE A 18 8.03 5.52 -0.07
N GLU A 19 9.23 5.15 0.39
CA GLU A 19 9.83 5.67 1.63
C GLU A 19 10.08 7.19 1.63
N LYS A 20 10.11 7.85 0.46
CA LYS A 20 10.35 9.29 0.36
C LYS A 20 9.11 10.15 0.56
N TYR A 21 7.92 9.55 0.53
CA TYR A 21 6.66 10.26 0.55
C TYR A 21 5.93 10.05 1.87
N ASP A 22 5.42 11.14 2.46
CA ASP A 22 4.61 11.08 3.68
C ASP A 22 3.17 10.61 3.42
N VAL A 23 2.68 10.77 2.18
CA VAL A 23 1.30 10.44 1.79
C VAL A 23 1.31 9.59 0.53
N VAL A 24 0.62 8.46 0.57
CA VAL A 24 0.41 7.55 -0.56
C VAL A 24 -1.05 7.54 -0.95
N LEU A 25 -1.32 7.87 -2.22
CA LEU A 25 -2.66 7.79 -2.81
C LEU A 25 -2.78 6.49 -3.60
N CYS A 26 -3.73 5.64 -3.22
CA CYS A 26 -3.98 4.37 -3.89
C CYS A 26 -5.46 3.97 -3.77
N THR A 27 -5.90 3.01 -4.59
CA THR A 27 -7.23 2.41 -4.45
C THR A 27 -7.24 1.38 -3.32
N CYS A 28 -8.41 1.11 -2.73
CA CYS A 28 -8.53 0.13 -1.63
C CYS A 28 -7.94 -1.25 -1.97
N SER A 29 -8.08 -1.70 -3.22
CA SER A 29 -7.53 -2.99 -3.69
C SER A 29 -6.01 -2.98 -3.87
N THR A 30 -5.43 -1.84 -4.24
CA THR A 30 -3.97 -1.72 -4.45
C THR A 30 -3.21 -1.43 -3.17
N ALA A 31 -3.90 -1.01 -2.10
CA ALA A 31 -3.33 -0.89 -0.76
C ALA A 31 -2.73 -2.20 -0.21
N LEU A 32 -3.12 -3.37 -0.75
CA LEU A 32 -2.55 -4.68 -0.38
C LEU A 32 -1.26 -5.06 -1.11
N LYS A 33 -0.73 -4.20 -1.98
CA LYS A 33 0.49 -4.56 -2.72
C LYS A 33 1.65 -4.80 -1.76
N PRO A 34 2.41 -5.91 -1.92
CA PRO A 34 3.51 -6.24 -1.02
C PRO A 34 4.57 -5.14 -0.91
N GLU A 35 4.75 -4.35 -1.98
CA GLU A 35 5.69 -3.22 -1.98
C GLU A 35 5.24 -2.08 -1.05
N ILE A 36 3.94 -1.87 -0.87
CA ILE A 36 3.37 -0.82 0.02
C ILE A 36 3.37 -1.33 1.47
N LEU A 37 2.92 -2.58 1.66
CA LEU A 37 2.89 -3.26 2.97
C LEU A 37 4.29 -3.38 3.61
N ALA A 38 5.34 -3.52 2.80
CA ALA A 38 6.72 -3.68 3.29
C ALA A 38 7.39 -2.38 3.76
N VAL A 39 6.70 -1.24 3.59
CA VAL A 39 7.28 0.10 3.78
C VAL A 39 6.46 0.94 4.74
N MET A 40 5.14 0.83 4.68
CA MET A 40 4.25 1.79 5.31
C MET A 40 3.67 1.25 6.63
N ASP A 41 3.94 1.97 7.72
CA ASP A 41 3.24 1.84 9.01
C ASP A 41 2.23 2.99 9.14
N PHE A 42 1.07 2.83 8.49
CA PHE A 42 0.06 3.89 8.41
C PHE A 42 -0.62 4.11 9.76
N HIS A 43 -0.39 5.27 10.36
CA HIS A 43 -1.11 5.69 11.56
C HIS A 43 -2.52 6.19 11.23
N GLN A 44 -2.69 6.80 10.04
CA GLN A 44 -3.97 7.34 9.59
C GLN A 44 -4.24 6.88 8.15
N ILE A 45 -5.47 6.43 7.91
CA ILE A 45 -5.95 5.98 6.60
C ILE A 45 -7.24 6.73 6.31
N ILE A 46 -7.29 7.42 5.16
CA ILE A 46 -8.48 8.12 4.68
C ILE A 46 -8.98 7.38 3.45
N ILE A 47 -10.24 6.93 3.51
CA ILE A 47 -10.90 6.25 2.39
C ILE A 47 -11.86 7.25 1.78
N ASP A 48 -11.53 7.71 0.58
CA ASP A 48 -12.45 8.50 -0.22
C ASP A 48 -13.51 7.60 -0.85
N GLU A 49 -14.71 8.13 -1.05
CA GLU A 49 -15.81 7.44 -1.72
C GLU A 49 -16.18 6.06 -1.13
N CYS A 50 -16.03 5.86 0.18
CA CYS A 50 -16.25 4.56 0.82
C CYS A 50 -17.66 3.98 0.61
N ALA A 51 -18.64 4.81 0.28
CA ALA A 51 -20.01 4.41 -0.05
C ALA A 51 -20.11 3.64 -1.39
N MET A 52 -19.09 3.73 -2.26
CA MET A 52 -19.02 3.02 -3.54
C MET A 52 -18.22 1.71 -3.46
N ALA A 53 -17.48 1.49 -2.36
CA ALA A 53 -16.77 0.24 -2.10
C ALA A 53 -17.69 -0.74 -1.34
N THR A 54 -17.50 -2.03 -1.56
CA THR A 54 -18.13 -3.02 -0.68
C THR A 54 -17.50 -2.94 0.72
N GLU A 55 -18.27 -3.22 1.76
CA GLU A 55 -17.78 -3.20 3.15
C GLU A 55 -16.43 -3.95 3.32
N PRO A 56 -16.22 -5.19 2.84
CA PRO A 56 -14.92 -5.84 2.94
C PRO A 56 -13.79 -5.09 2.22
N GLU A 57 -14.06 -4.46 1.07
CA GLU A 57 -13.03 -3.69 0.34
C GLU A 57 -12.61 -2.43 1.06
N ALA A 58 -13.55 -1.73 1.70
CA ALA A 58 -13.23 -0.56 2.53
C ALA A 58 -12.41 -0.96 3.77
N PHE A 59 -12.58 -2.18 4.29
CA PHE A 59 -11.85 -2.65 5.46
C PHE A 59 -10.44 -3.18 5.15
N ILE A 60 -10.13 -3.51 3.89
CA ILE A 60 -8.81 -3.99 3.45
C ILE A 60 -7.63 -3.16 4.03
N PRO A 61 -7.58 -1.82 3.86
CA PRO A 61 -6.45 -1.06 4.38
C PRO A 61 -6.46 -1.00 5.92
N LEU A 62 -7.62 -1.02 6.57
CA LEU A 62 -7.70 -0.98 8.03
C LEU A 62 -7.14 -2.25 8.68
N VAL A 63 -7.48 -3.43 8.15
CA VAL A 63 -7.00 -4.71 8.72
C VAL A 63 -5.54 -5.00 8.41
N SER A 64 -5.03 -4.47 7.29
CA SER A 64 -3.67 -4.77 6.82
C SER A 64 -2.59 -3.93 7.49
N TYR A 65 -2.97 -2.74 7.98
CA TYR A 65 -2.02 -1.76 8.50
C TYR A 65 -2.19 -1.43 9.99
N ASN A 66 -3.19 -2.03 10.67
CA ASN A 66 -3.44 -1.89 12.10
C ASN A 66 -3.28 -0.44 12.65
N PRO A 67 -3.99 0.53 12.06
CA PRO A 67 -3.82 1.95 12.39
C PRO A 67 -4.14 2.22 13.85
N LYS A 68 -3.36 3.08 14.51
CA LYS A 68 -3.63 3.54 15.87
C LYS A 68 -4.62 4.70 15.82
N GLN A 69 -5.79 4.47 16.42
CA GLN A 69 -6.90 5.43 16.45
C GLN A 69 -6.69 6.55 17.47
#